data_AF-A0A2A4KT45-F1
#
_entry.id   AF-A0A2A4KT45-F1
#
_cell.length_a   1.000
_cell.length_b   1.000
_cell.length_c   1.000
_cell.angle_alpha   90.00
_cell.angle_beta   90.00
_cell.angle_gamma   90.00
#
_symmetry.space_group_name_H-M   'P 1'
#
loop_
_entity.id
_entity.type
_entity.pdbx_description
1 polymer ?
#
loop_
_entity_poly.entity_id
_entity_poly.type
_entity_poly.pdbx_seq_one_letter_code
_entity_poly.pdbx_strand_id
1 'polypeptide(L)'
;MRTEEARKAIAAWVTQQISAGFRLDVEELNEGRGAHRRSRPGRLHPAYDATRAPEVPPAVVRTRQVPAGERTAVIFTWKVESGAPPYFIIDIPTYWPRRIAAPGWVIVADRPVVDVLAWDAQRRPATIKTVSLHSFFDSSIHGWRSWASNVEYDIDWSDPEVPALRDPAPEPAARP
;
A
#
# COMPACT_ATOMS: atom_id res chain seq x y z
N MET A 1 17.45 5.24 11.02
CA MET A 1 17.46 4.99 9.56
C MET A 1 17.44 6.32 8.80
N ARG A 2 18.16 6.42 7.67
CA ARG A 2 18.13 7.61 6.79
C ARG A 2 16.87 7.63 5.93
N THR A 3 16.41 8.81 5.50
CA THR A 3 15.22 8.94 4.63
C THR A 3 15.33 8.09 3.35
N GLU A 4 16.52 7.95 2.78
CA GLU A 4 16.72 7.11 1.60
C GLU A 4 16.48 5.62 1.87
N GLU A 5 16.99 5.10 3.00
CA GLU A 5 16.76 3.72 3.44
C GLU A 5 15.28 3.50 3.73
N ALA A 6 14.60 4.48 4.32
CA ALA A 6 13.18 4.44 4.55
C ALA A 6 12.38 4.33 3.24
N ARG A 7 12.74 5.12 2.22
CA ARG A 7 12.13 5.02 0.89
C ARG A 7 12.37 3.66 0.24
N LYS A 8 13.56 3.06 0.42
CA LYS A 8 13.86 1.71 -0.09
C LYS A 8 13.02 0.64 0.61
N ALA A 9 12.85 0.73 1.93
CA ALA A 9 11.99 -0.17 2.69
C ALA A 9 10.53 -0.10 2.22
N ILE A 10 10.00 1.13 2.05
CA ILE A 10 8.63 1.33 1.54
C ILE A 10 8.52 0.84 0.09
N ALA A 11 9.53 1.08 -0.76
CA ALA A 11 9.54 0.60 -2.14
C ALA A 11 9.49 -0.93 -2.23
N ALA A 12 10.25 -1.62 -1.37
CA ALA A 12 10.22 -3.07 -1.28
C ALA A 12 8.84 -3.58 -0.86
N TRP A 13 8.25 -2.96 0.17
CA TRP A 13 6.90 -3.28 0.62
C TRP A 13 5.86 -3.07 -0.50
N VAL A 14 5.86 -1.90 -1.17
CA VAL A 14 4.93 -1.61 -2.28
C VAL A 14 5.05 -2.66 -3.39
N THR A 15 6.28 -2.97 -3.81
CA THR A 15 6.54 -3.96 -4.86
C THR A 15 6.01 -5.34 -4.48
N GLN A 16 6.27 -5.76 -3.24
CA GLN A 16 5.80 -7.04 -2.70
C GLN A 16 4.27 -7.11 -2.66
N GLN A 17 3.60 -6.08 -2.15
CA GLN A 17 2.15 -6.03 -2.00
C GLN A 17 1.43 -6.01 -3.35
N ILE A 18 1.94 -5.27 -4.34
CA ILE A 18 1.39 -5.31 -5.71
C ILE A 18 1.54 -6.71 -6.30
N SER A 19 2.74 -7.29 -6.17
CA SER A 19 3.03 -8.64 -6.70
C SER A 19 2.19 -9.73 -6.02
N ALA A 20 1.92 -9.59 -4.73
CA ALA A 20 1.06 -10.50 -3.98
C ALA A 20 -0.40 -10.34 -4.41
N GLY A 21 -0.91 -9.10 -4.51
CA GLY A 21 -2.28 -8.84 -4.93
C GLY A 21 -2.58 -9.32 -6.35
N PHE A 22 -1.66 -9.14 -7.31
CA PHE A 22 -1.84 -9.71 -8.65
C PHE A 22 -1.87 -11.24 -8.65
N ARG A 23 -1.05 -11.90 -7.83
CA ARG A 23 -1.08 -13.37 -7.72
C ARG A 23 -2.40 -13.87 -7.12
N LEU A 24 -2.86 -13.21 -6.06
CA LEU A 24 -4.14 -13.52 -5.44
C LEU A 24 -5.30 -13.38 -6.43
N ASP A 25 -5.34 -12.29 -7.20
CA ASP A 25 -6.40 -12.07 -8.19
C ASP A 25 -6.37 -13.13 -9.31
N VAL A 26 -5.18 -13.59 -9.73
CA VAL A 26 -5.07 -14.74 -10.65
C VAL A 26 -5.61 -16.03 -10.03
N GLU A 27 -5.31 -16.29 -8.76
CA GLU A 27 -5.80 -17.46 -8.03
C GLU A 27 -7.33 -17.43 -7.94
N GLU A 28 -7.91 -16.30 -7.53
CA GLU A 28 -9.36 -16.09 -7.45
C GLU A 28 -10.05 -16.24 -8.82
N LEU A 29 -9.47 -15.68 -9.89
CA LEU A 29 -9.97 -15.85 -11.26
C LEU A 29 -9.93 -17.31 -11.74
N ASN A 30 -8.92 -18.08 -11.30
CA ASN A 30 -8.77 -19.49 -11.64
C ASN A 30 -9.71 -20.40 -10.86
N GLU A 31 -10.09 -20.04 -9.63
CA GLU A 31 -11.07 -20.74 -8.81
C GLU A 31 -12.50 -20.44 -9.27
N GLY A 32 -12.79 -19.20 -9.66
CA GLY A 32 -14.11 -18.73 -10.08
C GLY A 32 -14.51 -18.99 -11.54
N ARG A 33 -13.87 -19.94 -12.25
CA ARG A 33 -14.00 -20.14 -13.72
C ARG A 33 -15.43 -20.03 -14.26
N GLY A 34 -15.79 -18.88 -14.85
CA GLY A 34 -16.97 -18.81 -15.70
C GLY A 34 -17.67 -17.48 -15.94
N ALA A 35 -16.99 -16.34 -16.10
CA ALA A 35 -17.69 -15.16 -16.65
C ALA A 35 -16.79 -14.22 -17.45
N HIS A 36 -16.94 -14.32 -18.79
CA HIS A 36 -16.71 -13.24 -19.76
C HIS A 36 -15.25 -12.98 -20.18
N ARG A 37 -14.62 -13.99 -20.79
CA ARG A 37 -13.53 -13.75 -21.75
C ARG A 37 -14.08 -13.07 -23.01
N ARG A 38 -13.99 -11.75 -23.08
CA ARG A 38 -13.95 -11.02 -24.35
C ARG A 38 -12.64 -10.24 -24.46
N SER A 39 -11.54 -10.97 -24.55
CA SER A 39 -10.31 -10.42 -25.14
C SER A 39 -10.57 -10.16 -26.62
N ARG A 40 -10.74 -8.89 -27.01
CA ARG A 40 -10.78 -8.49 -28.43
C ARG A 40 -9.42 -8.84 -29.07
N PRO A 41 -9.39 -9.54 -30.22
CA PRO A 41 -8.14 -9.89 -30.87
C PRO A 41 -7.56 -8.67 -31.59
N GLY A 42 -6.38 -8.23 -31.16
CA GLY A 42 -5.59 -7.18 -31.79
C GLY A 42 -4.48 -6.69 -30.87
N ARG A 43 -3.28 -7.29 -30.98
CA ARG A 43 -2.05 -7.09 -30.16
C ARG A 43 -2.23 -6.20 -28.93
N LEU A 44 -2.93 -6.72 -27.92
CA LEU A 44 -3.01 -6.08 -26.62
C LEU A 44 -1.65 -6.27 -25.93
N HIS A 45 -1.14 -5.23 -25.28
CA HIS A 45 0.05 -5.28 -24.44
C HIS A 45 0.04 -6.53 -23.54
N PRO A 46 1.18 -7.17 -23.19
CA PRO A 46 1.19 -8.33 -22.29
C PRO A 46 0.47 -8.10 -20.94
N ALA A 47 0.32 -6.84 -20.52
CA ALA A 47 -0.48 -6.42 -19.37
C ALA A 47 -1.98 -6.77 -19.45
N TYR A 48 -2.51 -7.13 -20.62
CA TYR A 48 -3.91 -7.53 -20.81
C TYR A 48 -4.11 -9.06 -20.74
N ASP A 49 -3.08 -9.81 -20.36
CA ASP A 49 -3.21 -11.24 -20.06
C ASP A 49 -3.65 -11.46 -18.62
N ALA A 50 -4.94 -11.73 -18.41
CA ALA A 50 -5.53 -12.02 -17.10
C ALA A 50 -5.07 -13.37 -16.51
N THR A 51 -4.49 -14.26 -17.32
CA THR A 51 -4.21 -15.64 -16.89
C THR A 51 -2.94 -15.76 -16.07
N ARG A 52 -2.13 -14.69 -16.02
CA ARG A 52 -0.85 -14.67 -15.34
C ARG A 52 -0.58 -13.29 -14.74
N ALA A 53 -0.11 -13.29 -13.50
CA ALA A 53 0.38 -12.09 -12.83
C ALA A 53 1.66 -11.62 -13.53
N PRO A 54 1.74 -10.34 -13.94
CA PRO A 54 2.94 -9.80 -14.57
C PRO A 54 4.04 -9.61 -13.53
N GLU A 55 5.29 -9.54 -14.00
CA GLU A 55 6.39 -9.10 -13.15
C GLU A 55 6.21 -7.62 -12.77
N VAL A 56 6.37 -7.31 -11.48
CA VAL A 56 6.28 -5.95 -10.97
C VAL A 56 7.71 -5.42 -10.80
N PRO A 57 8.12 -4.39 -11.57
CA PRO A 57 9.44 -3.79 -11.37
C PRO A 57 9.51 -3.06 -10.01
N PRO A 58 10.72 -2.86 -9.46
CA PRO A 58 10.89 -2.18 -8.17
C PRO A 58 10.21 -0.80 -8.15
N ALA A 59 9.34 -0.58 -7.16
CA ALA A 59 8.65 0.68 -6.99
C ALA A 59 9.63 1.84 -6.71
N VAL A 60 9.28 3.03 -7.18
CA VAL A 60 10.02 4.26 -6.92
C VAL A 60 9.21 5.09 -5.93
N VAL A 61 9.76 5.28 -4.72
CA VAL A 61 9.12 6.07 -3.68
C VAL A 61 9.68 7.49 -3.66
N ARG A 62 8.79 8.48 -3.72
CA ARG A 62 9.12 9.89 -3.50
C ARG A 62 8.36 10.42 -2.30
N THR A 63 9.05 11.17 -1.47
CA THR A 63 8.46 11.88 -0.34
C THR A 63 8.41 13.37 -0.64
N ARG A 64 7.28 14.02 -0.33
CA ARG A 64 7.14 15.47 -0.27
C ARG A 64 6.86 15.85 1.18
N GLN A 65 7.52 16.87 1.69
CA GLN A 65 7.25 17.33 3.05
C GLN A 65 6.10 18.33 3.05
N VAL A 66 5.15 18.12 3.96
CA VAL A 66 4.09 19.07 4.28
C VAL A 66 4.27 19.56 5.72
N PRO A 67 3.87 20.80 6.06
CA PRO A 67 3.87 21.29 7.44
C PRO A 67 3.19 20.32 8.41
N ALA A 68 3.70 20.24 9.64
CA ALA A 68 3.10 19.40 10.66
C ALA A 68 1.67 19.86 10.97
N GLY A 69 0.73 18.91 11.03
CA GLY A 69 -0.70 19.20 11.21
C GLY A 69 -1.47 19.40 9.89
N GLU A 70 -0.79 19.49 8.75
CA GLU A 70 -1.46 19.46 7.45
C GLU A 70 -1.82 18.03 7.02
N ARG A 71 -2.72 17.96 6.03
CA ARG A 71 -3.18 16.68 5.48
C ARG A 71 -2.04 15.96 4.76
N THR A 72 -1.57 14.89 5.39
CA THR A 72 -0.72 13.88 4.78
C THR A 72 -1.53 12.98 3.85
N ALA A 73 -0.90 12.37 2.84
CA ALA A 73 -1.57 11.47 1.90
C ALA A 73 -0.57 10.66 1.09
N VAL A 74 -1.04 9.52 0.58
CA VAL A 74 -0.40 8.81 -0.53
C VAL A 74 -1.13 9.16 -1.83
N ILE A 75 -0.34 9.37 -2.89
CA ILE A 75 -0.80 9.45 -4.27
C ILE A 75 -0.17 8.29 -5.03
N PHE A 76 -1.00 7.33 -5.42
CA PHE A 76 -0.55 6.16 -6.17
C PHE A 76 -1.66 5.56 -7.02
N THR A 77 -1.38 5.42 -8.31
CA THR A 77 -2.09 4.55 -9.23
C THR A 77 -1.07 4.07 -10.24
N TRP A 78 -1.04 2.78 -10.50
CA TRP A 78 -0.11 2.17 -11.43
C TRP A 78 -0.83 1.18 -12.31
N LYS A 79 -0.45 1.17 -13.59
CA LYS A 79 -0.99 0.29 -14.61
C LYS A 79 0.16 -0.34 -15.36
N VAL A 80 0.11 -1.64 -15.58
CA VAL A 80 1.26 -2.37 -16.13
C VAL A 80 1.55 -1.95 -17.57
N GLU A 81 0.54 -1.55 -18.34
CA GLU A 81 0.68 -1.02 -19.70
C GLU A 81 1.38 0.34 -19.79
N SER A 82 1.62 1.00 -18.66
CA SER A 82 2.43 2.24 -18.64
C SER A 82 3.89 2.01 -19.02
N GLY A 83 4.39 0.77 -18.90
CA GLY A 83 5.79 0.42 -19.17
C GLY A 83 6.80 1.05 -18.21
N ALA A 84 6.34 1.74 -17.15
CA ALA A 84 7.17 2.39 -16.16
C ALA A 84 7.03 1.72 -14.78
N PRO A 85 8.02 1.86 -13.88
CA PRO A 85 7.89 1.35 -12.52
C PRO A 85 6.76 2.01 -11.71
N PRO A 86 6.17 1.31 -10.72
CA PRO A 86 5.18 1.90 -9.81
C PRO A 86 5.76 3.13 -9.12
N TYR A 87 5.19 4.31 -9.38
CA TYR A 87 5.65 5.58 -8.83
C TYR A 87 4.77 6.00 -7.65
N PHE A 88 5.31 5.92 -6.44
CA PHE A 88 4.58 6.06 -5.18
C PHE A 88 4.97 7.37 -4.49
N ILE A 89 4.05 8.34 -4.41
CA ILE A 89 4.30 9.64 -3.78
C ILE A 89 3.66 9.67 -2.40
N ILE A 90 4.42 10.12 -1.41
CA ILE A 90 3.97 10.25 -0.02
C ILE A 90 4.15 11.69 0.45
N ASP A 91 3.08 12.31 0.88
CA ASP A 91 3.09 13.57 1.62
C ASP A 91 3.31 13.25 3.09
N ILE A 92 4.52 13.49 3.57
CA ILE A 92 4.97 13.22 4.94
C ILE A 92 5.07 14.53 5.72
N PRO A 93 4.77 14.53 7.04
CA PRO A 93 4.93 15.73 7.85
C PRO A 93 6.42 16.10 7.99
N THR A 94 6.73 17.37 8.22
CA THR A 94 8.12 17.85 8.37
C THR A 94 8.91 17.14 9.47
N TYR A 95 8.25 16.61 10.51
CA TYR A 95 8.92 15.83 11.57
C TYR A 95 9.26 14.39 11.18
N TRP A 96 8.70 13.87 10.08
CA TRP A 96 8.76 12.45 9.72
C TRP A 96 10.19 11.90 9.66
N PRO A 97 11.19 12.57 9.04
CA PRO A 97 12.55 12.05 9.03
C PRO A 97 13.15 11.85 10.42
N ARG A 98 12.78 12.71 11.39
CA ARG A 98 13.37 12.71 12.73
C ARG A 98 12.61 11.83 13.71
N ARG A 99 11.27 11.76 13.60
CA ARG A 99 10.43 11.04 14.56
C ARG A 99 9.97 9.66 14.07
N ILE A 100 9.99 9.43 12.77
CA ILE A 100 9.52 8.16 12.17
C ILE A 100 10.70 7.44 11.52
N ALA A 101 11.39 8.10 10.58
CA ALA A 101 12.52 7.46 9.89
C ALA A 101 13.72 7.18 10.79
N ALA A 102 14.25 8.20 11.47
CA ALA A 102 15.44 8.03 12.30
C ALA A 102 15.27 6.90 13.35
N PRO A 103 14.15 6.80 14.08
CA PRO A 103 13.93 5.72 15.06
C PRO A 103 13.57 4.36 14.46
N GLY A 104 13.27 4.27 13.15
CA GLY A 104 12.97 3.00 12.47
C GLY A 104 11.49 2.65 12.32
N TRP A 105 10.58 3.58 12.63
CA TRP A 105 9.12 3.37 12.56
C TRP A 105 8.53 3.50 11.15
N VAL A 106 9.33 3.31 10.10
CA VAL A 106 8.90 3.53 8.71
C VAL A 106 7.97 2.44 8.22
N ILE A 107 8.10 1.25 8.79
CA ILE A 107 7.18 0.12 8.66
C ILE A 107 6.78 -0.28 10.09
N VAL A 108 5.48 -0.37 10.37
CA VAL A 108 4.93 -0.85 11.65
C VAL A 108 3.80 -1.83 11.32
N ALA A 109 3.78 -2.99 11.97
CA ALA A 109 2.81 -4.06 11.71
C ALA A 109 2.68 -4.41 10.21
N ASP A 110 3.82 -4.53 9.51
CA ASP A 110 3.92 -4.73 8.05
C ASP A 110 3.16 -3.67 7.21
N ARG A 111 3.16 -2.41 7.67
CA ARG A 111 2.53 -1.29 6.95
C ARG A 111 3.43 -0.06 6.94
N PRO A 112 3.54 0.67 5.81
CA PRO A 112 4.36 1.88 5.76
C PRO A 112 3.70 3.03 6.51
N VAL A 113 4.43 3.69 7.39
CA VAL A 113 3.90 4.79 8.20
C VAL A 113 4.01 6.09 7.41
N VAL A 114 2.86 6.65 7.02
CA VAL A 114 2.75 7.96 6.38
C VAL A 114 2.81 9.06 7.45
N ASP A 115 2.10 8.84 8.55
CA ASP A 115 2.05 9.74 9.70
C ASP A 115 1.75 8.97 11.00
N VAL A 116 2.10 9.56 12.13
CA VAL A 116 1.72 9.07 13.47
C VAL A 116 0.77 10.08 14.10
N LEU A 117 -0.48 9.67 14.24
CA LEU A 117 -1.58 10.50 14.73
C LEU A 117 -1.64 10.56 16.26
N ALA A 118 -1.20 9.47 16.91
CA ALA A 118 -1.08 9.39 18.36
C ALA A 118 0.17 8.61 18.77
N TRP A 119 0.73 8.98 19.91
CA TRP A 119 1.88 8.32 20.52
C TRP A 119 1.48 7.76 21.89
N ASP A 120 2.02 6.60 22.27
CA ASP A 120 1.80 6.04 23.61
C ASP A 120 2.72 6.69 24.67
N ALA A 121 2.58 6.26 25.92
CA ALA A 121 3.39 6.75 27.04
C ALA A 121 4.90 6.49 26.87
N GLN A 122 5.26 5.45 26.12
CA GLN A 122 6.64 5.09 25.78
C GLN A 122 7.14 5.79 24.50
N ARG A 123 6.34 6.70 23.92
CA ARG A 123 6.62 7.40 22.66
C ARG A 123 6.79 6.46 21.47
N ARG A 124 6.02 5.38 21.43
CA ARG A 124 5.82 4.53 20.26
C ARG A 124 4.57 4.96 19.50
N PRO A 125 4.47 4.72 18.18
CA PRO A 125 3.27 5.03 17.41
C PRO A 125 2.05 4.26 17.95
N ALA A 126 1.06 4.94 18.51
CA ALA A 126 -0.17 4.32 19.01
C ALA A 126 -1.27 4.28 17.93
N THR A 127 -1.36 5.32 17.12
CA THR A 127 -2.25 5.39 15.96
C THR A 127 -1.44 5.89 14.77
N ILE A 128 -1.47 5.15 13.68
CA ILE A 128 -0.76 5.50 12.46
C ILE A 128 -1.72 5.76 11.32
N LYS A 129 -1.33 6.68 10.45
CA LYS A 129 -1.85 6.76 9.11
C LYS A 129 -0.95 5.99 8.18
N THR A 130 -1.54 5.12 7.38
CA THR A 130 -0.84 4.23 6.47
C THR A 130 -1.61 4.11 5.15
N VAL A 131 -1.24 3.11 4.35
CA VAL A 131 -1.78 2.84 3.04
C VAL A 131 -2.30 1.41 2.95
N SER A 132 -3.47 1.28 2.31
CA SER A 132 -3.94 0.03 1.75
C SER A 132 -3.65 0.03 0.25
N LEU A 133 -3.06 -1.06 -0.26
CA LEU A 133 -2.85 -1.27 -1.68
C LEU A 133 -3.91 -2.24 -2.20
N HIS A 134 -4.49 -1.89 -3.34
CA HIS A 134 -5.49 -2.69 -4.03
C HIS A 134 -4.96 -3.01 -5.41
N SER A 135 -5.05 -4.27 -5.82
CA SER A 135 -4.47 -4.75 -7.08
C SER A 135 -5.41 -5.77 -7.70
N PHE A 136 -5.76 -5.61 -8.98
CA PHE A 136 -6.63 -6.55 -9.71
C PHE A 136 -6.44 -6.43 -11.22
N PHE A 137 -7.02 -7.38 -11.97
CA PHE A 137 -7.13 -7.34 -13.42
C PHE A 137 -8.40 -6.59 -13.89
N ASP A 138 -8.21 -5.42 -14.50
CA ASP A 138 -9.26 -4.63 -15.15
C ASP A 138 -9.49 -5.08 -16.59
N SER A 139 -10.50 -5.93 -16.79
CA SER A 139 -10.88 -6.47 -18.11
C SER A 139 -11.46 -5.44 -19.08
N SER A 140 -11.63 -4.18 -18.66
CA SER A 140 -12.21 -3.13 -19.49
C SER A 140 -11.13 -2.40 -20.31
N ILE A 141 -10.38 -1.51 -19.67
CA ILE A 141 -9.53 -0.51 -20.37
C ILE A 141 -8.04 -0.67 -20.02
N HIS A 142 -7.70 -1.24 -18.86
CA HIS A 142 -6.35 -1.07 -18.28
C HIS A 142 -5.58 -2.35 -17.92
N GLY A 143 -6.15 -3.55 -18.10
CA GLY A 143 -5.46 -4.78 -17.70
C GLY A 143 -5.07 -4.75 -16.21
N TRP A 144 -3.88 -5.22 -15.86
CA TRP A 144 -3.40 -5.22 -14.46
C TRP A 144 -3.19 -3.81 -13.88
N ARG A 145 -3.86 -3.52 -12.76
CA ARG A 145 -3.83 -2.20 -12.09
C ARG A 145 -3.66 -2.31 -10.59
N SER A 146 -2.92 -1.36 -10.01
CA SER A 146 -2.88 -1.13 -8.57
C SER A 146 -3.12 0.33 -8.19
N TRP A 147 -3.72 0.58 -7.04
CA TRP A 147 -3.87 1.93 -6.45
C TRP A 147 -3.83 1.87 -4.93
N ALA A 148 -3.69 3.04 -4.32
CA ALA A 148 -3.62 3.21 -2.88
C ALA A 148 -4.87 3.87 -2.32
N SER A 149 -5.20 3.55 -1.08
CA SER A 149 -6.09 4.33 -0.22
C SER A 149 -5.41 4.63 1.10
N ASN A 150 -5.65 5.84 1.64
CA ASN A 150 -5.16 6.21 2.96
C ASN A 150 -6.08 5.59 4.00
N VAL A 151 -5.50 4.92 4.99
CA VAL A 151 -6.23 4.26 6.08
C VAL A 151 -5.53 4.56 7.40
N GLU A 152 -6.28 4.48 8.48
CA GLU A 152 -5.78 4.70 9.84
C GLU A 152 -5.93 3.41 10.63
N TYR A 153 -4.93 3.09 11.45
CA TYR A 153 -4.96 1.95 12.35
C TYR A 153 -4.41 2.33 13.70
N ASP A 154 -5.03 1.77 14.74
CA ASP A 154 -4.42 1.67 16.05
C ASP A 154 -3.44 0.50 16.08
N ILE A 155 -2.36 0.67 16.83
CA ILE A 155 -1.30 -0.33 16.98
C ILE A 155 -1.39 -0.97 18.35
N ASP A 156 -1.42 -2.30 18.35
CA ASP A 156 -1.24 -3.10 19.54
C ASP A 156 0.26 -3.38 19.75
N TRP A 157 0.75 -2.96 20.91
CA TRP A 157 2.13 -3.16 21.36
C TRP A 157 2.21 -4.15 22.53
N SER A 158 1.21 -5.03 22.68
CA SER A 158 1.24 -6.11 23.68
C SER A 158 2.47 -6.98 23.55
N ASP A 159 2.92 -7.24 22.31
CA ASP A 159 4.28 -7.67 22.01
C ASP A 159 5.09 -6.46 21.49
N PRO A 160 6.08 -5.97 22.25
CA PRO A 160 6.91 -4.85 21.82
C PRO A 160 7.76 -5.11 20.57
N GLU A 161 8.09 -6.37 20.28
CA GLU A 161 8.93 -6.76 19.14
C GLU A 161 8.09 -7.03 17.89
N VAL A 162 6.81 -7.37 18.07
CA VAL A 162 5.87 -7.72 17.00
C VAL A 162 4.59 -6.89 17.12
N PRO A 163 4.62 -5.58 16.79
CA PRO A 163 3.42 -4.77 16.80
C PRO A 163 2.38 -5.30 15.81
N ALA A 164 1.12 -5.31 16.23
CA ALA A 164 -0.01 -5.72 15.40
C ALA A 164 -0.96 -4.55 15.14
N LEU A 165 -1.73 -4.63 14.06
CA LEU A 165 -2.87 -3.74 13.86
C LEU A 165 -3.99 -4.18 14.81
N ARG A 166 -4.64 -3.24 15.50
CA ARG A 166 -5.89 -3.54 16.19
C ARG A 166 -7.01 -3.67 15.16
N ASP A 167 -7.84 -4.69 15.32
CA ASP A 167 -9.10 -4.74 14.62
C ASP A 167 -9.91 -3.47 14.96
N PRO A 168 -10.57 -2.84 13.97
CA PRO A 168 -11.54 -1.81 14.28
C PRO A 168 -12.56 -2.41 15.24
N ALA A 169 -12.90 -1.69 16.31
CA ALA A 169 -13.93 -2.13 17.24
C ALA A 169 -15.17 -2.54 16.44
N PRO A 170 -15.82 -3.69 16.76
CA PRO A 170 -17.04 -4.07 16.08
C PRO A 170 -18.02 -2.90 16.18
N GLU A 171 -18.50 -2.45 15.01
CA GLU A 171 -19.46 -1.36 14.92
C GLU A 171 -20.62 -1.67 15.88
N PRO A 172 -21.03 -0.73 16.76
CA PRO A 172 -22.14 -1.00 17.65
C PRO A 172 -23.34 -1.35 16.77
N ALA A 173 -23.82 -2.59 16.89
CA ALA A 173 -24.95 -3.08 16.11
C ALA A 173 -26.04 -2.01 16.12
N ALA A 174 -26.40 -1.52 14.93
CA ALA A 174 -27.47 -0.56 14.77
C ALA A 174 -28.68 -1.12 15.53
N ARG A 175 -29.07 -0.44 16.62
CA ARG A 175 -30.24 -0.86 17.38
C ARG A 175 -31.46 -0.72 16.46
N PRO A 176 -32.34 -1.74 16.42
CA PRO A 176 -33.53 -1.74 15.57
C PRO A 176 -34.47 -0.57 15.89
#